data_AF-A0A662RMI2-F1
#
_entry.id   AF-A0A662RMI2-F1
#
_cell.length_a   1.000
_cell.length_b   1.000
_cell.length_c   1.000
_cell.angle_alpha   90.00
_cell.angle_beta   90.00
_cell.angle_gamma   90.00
#
_symmetry.space_group_name_H-M   'P 1'
#
loop_
_entity.id
_entity.type
_entity.pdbx_description
1 polymer ?
#
loop_
_entity_poly.entity_id
_entity_poly.type
_entity_poly.pdbx_seq_one_letter_code
_entity_poly.pdbx_strand_id
1 'polypeptide(L)'
;EVKTFLFIADAIARASEPGQFVMVWNPGVDEIPISIADVSGGGEQIELAIADRGDCTHSLHQKHEGDLIGLRGPYGRGFRIHGSRICIVGGGYGVAPLLFAARRARELGKDITVLVGARSESELLYVAEFHDIGCDVRVATEDGSQGFRGVVTELLSSTLRDEDFDQVLCCGPELMMKRVCGITKRAGIPTQIAVERIVKCSCGACGSCDLGGYRVCTDGPVFDAEELEGTEFGCWKRAKSGKRIQINNNCSSGLSSVPSPAFTPEYEPLLETHLCGIEFPNPIANAAGFGVSGKLLYRYAIAGAGALVTKSVGVREQEGYPNPTFFEVAPQTQSYVNAMGLPNPGIRDYGPEIEDAKRANVPLILNVFARDVEESREVAKVALNYPIEMLEFNASCPHTDFVSMENNPKLLRSIIEAIREVIHPHHIPLAVKLSPNIGDIAGLAMTLERAGADAITAINTVLCRPIDRTLDIPILGNPTGYGGKSGRALTAGGKQVVFSLYEELKIPIIAVGGIYSAKDVIDYARNGASLFQIGSALVTQGHGIFRKIKEDLKDYIRNNGYKNIGELVGEAHRR
;
A
#
# COMPACT_ATOMS: atom_id res chain seq x y z
N GLU A 1 -12.34 22.96 14.22
CA GLU A 1 -12.84 23.77 13.10
C GLU A 1 -12.72 22.98 11.81
N VAL A 2 -13.67 23.14 10.90
CA VAL A 2 -13.63 22.59 9.53
C VAL A 2 -13.75 23.76 8.57
N LYS A 3 -12.87 23.86 7.59
CA LYS A 3 -12.94 24.87 6.53
C LYS A 3 -13.16 24.18 5.19
N THR A 4 -13.96 24.82 4.35
CA THR A 4 -14.16 24.43 2.96
C THR A 4 -13.17 25.18 2.08
N PHE A 5 -12.44 24.44 1.25
CA PHE A 5 -11.50 24.98 0.29
C PHE A 5 -11.99 24.68 -1.13
N LEU A 6 -11.92 25.68 -2.00
CA LEU A 6 -12.24 25.56 -3.42
C LEU A 6 -10.95 25.64 -4.23
N PHE A 7 -10.73 24.65 -5.08
CA PHE A 7 -9.56 24.60 -5.95
C PHE A 7 -9.97 24.53 -7.41
N ILE A 8 -9.37 25.39 -8.23
CA ILE A 8 -9.51 25.35 -9.69
C ILE A 8 -8.66 24.18 -10.21
N ALA A 9 -9.32 23.09 -10.61
CA ALA A 9 -8.67 21.84 -10.98
C ALA A 9 -9.50 21.08 -12.02
N ASP A 10 -9.73 21.69 -13.19
CA ASP A 10 -10.64 21.19 -14.25
C ASP A 10 -10.46 19.70 -14.58
N ALA A 11 -9.21 19.25 -14.80
CA ALA A 11 -8.95 17.84 -15.12
C ALA A 11 -9.34 16.88 -13.99
N ILE A 12 -9.13 17.28 -12.72
CA ILE A 12 -9.50 16.47 -11.56
C ILE A 12 -11.01 16.50 -11.38
N ALA A 13 -11.62 17.69 -11.43
CA ALA A 13 -13.06 17.89 -11.26
C ALA A 13 -13.87 17.06 -12.28
N ARG A 14 -13.50 17.10 -13.57
CA ARG A 14 -14.16 16.30 -14.62
C ARG A 14 -14.02 14.79 -14.45
N ALA A 15 -12.91 14.34 -13.87
CA ALA A 15 -12.65 12.91 -13.65
C ALA A 15 -13.20 12.39 -12.32
N SER A 16 -13.72 13.28 -11.46
CA SER A 16 -14.11 12.94 -10.09
C SER A 16 -15.49 12.31 -10.03
N GLU A 17 -15.56 11.22 -9.27
CA GLU A 17 -16.80 10.54 -8.90
C GLU A 17 -17.03 10.62 -7.38
N PRO A 18 -18.30 10.62 -6.92
CA PRO A 18 -18.61 10.70 -5.50
C PRO A 18 -17.91 9.63 -4.67
N GLY A 19 -17.35 10.02 -3.52
CA GLY A 19 -16.62 9.12 -2.61
C GLY A 19 -15.15 8.90 -2.97
N GLN A 20 -14.65 9.45 -4.08
CA GLN A 20 -13.20 9.50 -4.34
C GLN A 20 -12.51 10.58 -3.50
N PHE A 21 -11.17 10.53 -3.48
CA PHE A 21 -10.34 11.49 -2.76
C PHE A 21 -9.21 12.00 -3.65
N VAL A 22 -8.62 13.13 -3.26
CA VAL A 22 -7.39 13.67 -3.82
C VAL A 22 -6.30 13.68 -2.76
N MET A 23 -5.05 13.71 -3.20
CA MET A 23 -3.93 14.01 -2.32
C MET A 23 -3.64 15.51 -2.40
N VAL A 24 -3.70 16.18 -1.25
CA VAL A 24 -3.45 17.61 -1.08
C VAL A 24 -2.04 17.79 -0.57
N TRP A 25 -1.15 18.30 -1.41
CA TRP A 25 0.24 18.58 -1.08
C TRP A 25 0.38 20.03 -0.63
N ASN A 26 0.82 20.22 0.61
CA ASN A 26 1.27 21.52 1.11
C ASN A 26 2.81 21.55 1.04
N PRO A 27 3.40 22.30 0.10
CA PRO A 27 4.84 22.30 -0.15
C PRO A 27 5.68 22.49 1.12
N GLY A 28 6.64 21.58 1.34
CA GLY A 28 7.54 21.60 2.50
C GLY A 28 6.95 21.13 3.82
N VAL A 29 5.66 20.73 3.85
CA VAL A 29 4.98 20.28 5.08
C VAL A 29 4.64 18.78 5.00
N ASP A 30 3.62 18.42 4.23
CA ASP A 30 3.18 17.03 4.05
C ASP A 30 2.23 16.95 2.81
N GLU A 31 1.80 15.75 2.48
CA GLU A 31 0.71 15.50 1.54
C GLU A 31 -0.30 14.51 2.13
N ILE A 32 -1.57 14.92 2.18
CA ILE A 32 -2.63 14.22 2.90
C ILE A 32 -3.80 13.84 1.97
N PRO A 33 -4.42 12.67 2.16
CA PRO A 33 -5.64 12.31 1.44
C PRO A 33 -6.84 13.11 1.97
N ILE A 34 -7.60 13.75 1.09
CA ILE A 34 -8.84 14.46 1.42
C ILE A 34 -9.93 14.05 0.44
N SER A 35 -11.05 13.59 0.96
CA SER A 35 -12.23 13.22 0.18
C SER A 35 -12.79 14.43 -0.55
N ILE A 36 -13.24 14.23 -1.79
CA ILE A 36 -13.88 15.29 -2.58
C ILE A 36 -15.29 15.49 -2.03
N ALA A 37 -15.57 16.68 -1.51
CA ALA A 37 -16.85 17.01 -0.90
C ALA A 37 -17.91 17.35 -1.95
N ASP A 38 -17.51 18.04 -3.03
CA ASP A 38 -18.35 18.33 -4.18
C ASP A 38 -17.49 18.75 -5.40
N VAL A 39 -18.15 18.85 -6.55
CA VAL A 39 -17.60 19.46 -7.77
C VAL A 39 -18.51 20.61 -8.20
N SER A 40 -17.94 21.80 -8.39
CA SER A 40 -18.70 23.03 -8.64
C SER A 40 -18.15 23.83 -9.83
N GLY A 41 -18.68 25.03 -10.06
CA GLY A 41 -18.19 25.94 -11.12
C GLY A 41 -18.30 25.37 -12.53
N GLY A 42 -19.37 24.60 -12.83
CA GLY A 42 -19.53 23.96 -14.15
C GLY A 42 -18.61 22.75 -14.38
N GLY A 43 -18.03 22.18 -13.32
CA GLY A 43 -17.12 21.04 -13.41
C GLY A 43 -15.64 21.41 -13.45
N GLU A 44 -15.30 22.65 -13.10
CA GLU A 44 -13.93 23.17 -13.13
C GLU A 44 -13.28 23.23 -11.74
N GLN A 45 -14.08 23.18 -10.68
CA GLN A 45 -13.63 23.33 -9.29
C GLN A 45 -13.92 22.08 -8.47
N ILE A 46 -12.98 21.72 -7.59
CA ILE A 46 -13.22 20.73 -6.54
C ILE A 46 -13.38 21.43 -5.20
N GLU A 47 -14.33 20.94 -4.40
CA GLU A 47 -14.55 21.36 -3.03
C GLU A 47 -13.97 20.31 -2.07
N LEU A 48 -13.13 20.76 -1.13
CA LEU A 48 -12.55 19.92 -0.08
C LEU A 48 -12.88 20.47 1.31
N ALA A 49 -13.47 19.63 2.16
CA ALA A 49 -13.69 19.95 3.57
C ALA A 49 -12.51 19.46 4.41
N ILE A 50 -11.77 20.37 5.04
CA ILE A 50 -10.55 20.03 5.78
C ILE A 50 -10.73 20.40 7.25
N ALA A 51 -10.69 19.40 8.12
CA ALA A 51 -10.70 19.57 9.57
C ALA A 51 -9.28 19.87 10.10
N ASP A 52 -9.14 20.86 10.98
CA ASP A 52 -7.85 21.16 11.62
C ASP A 52 -7.51 20.13 12.71
N ARG A 53 -6.73 19.11 12.35
CA ARG A 53 -6.42 17.94 13.21
C ARG A 53 -4.96 17.50 13.23
N GLY A 54 -4.09 18.07 12.41
CA GLY A 54 -2.66 17.77 12.39
C GLY A 54 -1.85 18.85 11.66
N ASP A 55 -0.53 18.73 11.70
CA ASP A 55 0.39 19.80 11.26
C ASP A 55 0.11 20.30 9.83
N CYS A 56 -0.16 19.38 8.90
CA CYS A 56 -0.49 19.75 7.51
C CYS A 56 -1.84 20.47 7.40
N THR A 57 -2.89 19.96 8.04
CA THR A 57 -4.22 20.61 8.01
C THR A 57 -4.19 21.96 8.71
N HIS A 58 -3.44 22.08 9.80
CA HIS A 58 -3.26 23.33 10.52
C HIS A 58 -2.58 24.38 9.64
N SER A 59 -1.52 23.99 8.94
CA SER A 59 -0.85 24.86 7.97
C SER A 59 -1.76 25.23 6.80
N LEU A 60 -2.58 24.31 6.28
CA LEU A 60 -3.57 24.61 5.25
C LEU A 60 -4.62 25.63 5.71
N HIS A 61 -5.03 25.59 6.97
CA HIS A 61 -5.99 26.55 7.55
C HIS A 61 -5.46 27.99 7.65
N GLN A 62 -4.15 28.17 7.50
CA GLN A 62 -3.46 29.47 7.49
C GLN A 62 -3.18 30.00 6.07
N LYS A 63 -3.54 29.24 5.03
CA LYS A 63 -3.38 29.64 3.63
C LYS A 63 -4.41 30.67 3.22
N HIS A 64 -4.03 31.51 2.26
CA HIS A 64 -4.87 32.54 1.66
C HIS A 64 -5.10 32.25 0.18
N GLU A 65 -6.12 32.87 -0.40
CA GLU A 65 -6.34 32.81 -1.84
C GLU A 65 -5.08 33.26 -2.61
N GLY A 66 -4.69 32.48 -3.61
CA GLY A 66 -3.47 32.68 -4.38
C GLY A 66 -2.25 31.92 -3.87
N ASP A 67 -2.28 31.37 -2.64
CA ASP A 67 -1.20 30.50 -2.18
C ASP A 67 -1.14 29.19 -2.98
N LEU A 68 0.08 28.75 -3.28
CA LEU A 68 0.30 27.53 -4.07
C LEU A 68 0.17 26.28 -3.21
N ILE A 69 -0.60 25.32 -3.72
CA ILE A 69 -0.74 23.96 -3.21
C ILE A 69 -0.69 22.98 -4.39
N GLY A 70 -0.37 21.72 -4.12
CA GLY A 70 -0.43 20.65 -5.12
C GLY A 70 -1.67 19.78 -4.94
N LEU A 71 -2.26 19.37 -6.05
CA LEU A 71 -3.34 18.39 -6.07
C LEU A 71 -2.99 17.27 -7.05
N ARG A 72 -3.23 16.03 -6.62
CA ARG A 72 -3.18 14.87 -7.52
C ARG A 72 -4.31 13.90 -7.19
N GLY A 73 -4.87 13.29 -8.24
CA GLY A 73 -6.07 12.46 -8.16
C GLY A 73 -6.99 12.71 -9.37
N PRO A 74 -8.27 12.34 -9.27
CA PRO A 74 -8.88 11.64 -8.13
C PRO A 74 -8.34 10.20 -8.00
N TYR A 75 -8.43 9.65 -6.79
CA TYR A 75 -8.02 8.28 -6.48
C TYR A 75 -9.16 7.48 -5.87
N GLY A 76 -9.03 6.17 -6.02
CA GLY A 76 -9.94 5.19 -5.45
C GLY A 76 -11.22 4.98 -6.25
N ARG A 77 -12.06 4.10 -5.72
CA ARG A 77 -13.38 3.71 -6.15
C ARG A 77 -14.42 4.55 -5.40
N GLY A 78 -15.30 5.20 -6.16
CA GLY A 78 -16.42 5.96 -5.64
C GLY A 78 -17.66 5.12 -5.32
N PHE A 79 -18.72 5.79 -4.89
CA PHE A 79 -20.05 5.20 -4.66
C PHE A 79 -20.69 4.75 -5.97
N ARG A 80 -21.38 3.60 -5.90
CA ARG A 80 -22.22 3.05 -6.97
C ARG A 80 -23.68 3.23 -6.56
N ILE A 81 -24.30 4.27 -7.07
CA ILE A 81 -25.66 4.67 -6.73
C ILE A 81 -26.66 3.77 -7.49
N HIS A 82 -27.50 3.03 -6.75
CA HIS A 82 -28.52 2.16 -7.33
C HIS A 82 -29.83 2.19 -6.53
N GLY A 83 -30.91 1.65 -7.11
CA GLY A 83 -32.25 1.74 -6.52
C GLY A 83 -32.95 3.06 -6.83
N SER A 84 -34.10 3.30 -6.19
CA SER A 84 -34.91 4.51 -6.32
C SER A 84 -34.90 5.33 -5.03
N ARG A 85 -34.94 4.69 -3.87
CA ARG A 85 -34.92 5.32 -2.54
C ARG A 85 -33.60 5.05 -1.83
N ILE A 86 -32.84 6.10 -1.52
CA ILE A 86 -31.48 6.00 -0.97
C ILE A 86 -31.45 6.68 0.39
N CYS A 87 -30.90 5.99 1.40
CA CYS A 87 -30.61 6.58 2.69
C CYS A 87 -29.11 6.87 2.80
N ILE A 88 -28.76 8.12 3.04
CA ILE A 88 -27.38 8.57 3.26
C ILE A 88 -27.20 8.79 4.76
N VAL A 89 -26.15 8.21 5.34
CA VAL A 89 -25.89 8.28 6.79
C VAL A 89 -24.50 8.84 7.04
N GLY A 90 -24.44 10.08 7.54
CA GLY A 90 -23.21 10.82 7.77
C GLY A 90 -22.94 11.13 9.25
N GLY A 91 -21.67 11.16 9.64
CA GLY A 91 -21.26 11.58 10.99
C GLY A 91 -19.97 12.38 11.01
N GLY A 92 -19.96 13.49 11.76
CA GLY A 92 -18.80 14.38 11.87
C GLY A 92 -18.31 14.90 10.50
N TYR A 93 -17.00 15.04 10.32
CA TYR A 93 -16.44 15.47 9.02
C TYR A 93 -16.57 14.43 7.90
N GLY A 94 -16.92 13.18 8.22
CA GLY A 94 -17.23 12.17 7.20
C GLY A 94 -18.50 12.47 6.40
N VAL A 95 -19.27 13.49 6.78
CA VAL A 95 -20.40 13.99 5.99
C VAL A 95 -19.95 14.60 4.67
N ALA A 96 -18.74 15.14 4.60
CA ALA A 96 -18.23 15.85 3.41
C ALA A 96 -18.35 15.06 2.09
N PRO A 97 -17.80 13.82 1.95
CA PRO A 97 -17.95 13.04 0.71
C PRO A 97 -19.38 12.65 0.36
N LEU A 98 -20.31 12.73 1.31
CA LEU A 98 -21.71 12.36 1.09
C LEU A 98 -22.50 13.45 0.39
N LEU A 99 -22.05 14.71 0.44
CA LEU A 99 -22.67 15.81 -0.30
C LEU A 99 -22.59 15.56 -1.80
N PHE A 100 -21.40 15.24 -2.32
CA PHE A 100 -21.23 14.89 -3.73
C PHE A 100 -22.09 13.68 -4.13
N ALA A 101 -22.17 12.67 -3.26
CA ALA A 101 -22.99 11.48 -3.50
C ALA A 101 -24.48 11.80 -3.56
N ALA A 102 -24.97 12.64 -2.65
CA ALA A 102 -26.36 13.09 -2.64
C ALA A 102 -26.69 13.89 -3.91
N ARG A 103 -25.85 14.85 -4.28
CA ARG A 103 -26.04 15.65 -5.50
C ARG A 103 -26.14 14.76 -6.74
N ARG A 104 -25.18 13.84 -6.91
CA ARG A 104 -25.21 12.90 -8.04
C ARG A 104 -26.45 12.00 -8.02
N ALA A 105 -26.88 11.53 -6.86
CA ALA A 105 -28.10 10.75 -6.76
C ALA A 105 -29.36 11.57 -7.12
N ARG A 106 -29.42 12.86 -6.76
CA ARG A 106 -30.51 13.76 -7.19
C ARG A 106 -30.52 13.99 -8.69
N GLU A 107 -29.36 14.18 -9.31
CA GLU A 107 -29.22 14.28 -10.77
C GLU A 107 -29.72 13.01 -11.49
N LEU A 108 -29.55 11.85 -10.86
CA LEU A 108 -30.07 10.56 -11.33
C LEU A 108 -31.56 10.33 -11.00
N GLY A 109 -32.26 11.34 -10.47
CA GLY A 109 -33.68 11.29 -10.16
C GLY A 109 -34.04 10.41 -8.96
N LYS A 110 -33.12 10.21 -8.02
CA LYS A 110 -33.34 9.38 -6.82
C LYS A 110 -34.04 10.15 -5.71
N ASP A 111 -34.86 9.43 -4.95
CA ASP A 111 -35.41 9.92 -3.68
C ASP A 111 -34.37 9.70 -2.57
N ILE A 112 -34.05 10.74 -1.82
CA ILE A 112 -32.91 10.73 -0.90
C ILE A 112 -33.33 11.23 0.47
N THR A 113 -33.13 10.37 1.48
CA THR A 113 -33.15 10.74 2.89
C THR A 113 -31.72 10.82 3.40
N VAL A 114 -31.35 11.93 4.03
CA VAL A 114 -30.02 12.15 4.61
C VAL A 114 -30.14 12.21 6.13
N LEU A 115 -29.45 11.33 6.82
CA LEU A 115 -29.33 11.29 8.26
C LEU A 115 -27.95 11.83 8.66
N VAL A 116 -27.91 12.97 9.35
CA VAL A 116 -26.65 13.62 9.78
C VAL A 116 -26.51 13.56 11.30
N GLY A 117 -25.39 13.04 11.77
CA GLY A 117 -25.04 12.93 13.19
C GLY A 117 -23.90 13.85 13.62
N ALA A 118 -24.08 14.54 14.75
CA ALA A 118 -23.01 15.29 15.42
C ALA A 118 -23.16 15.23 16.95
N ARG A 119 -22.17 15.74 17.68
CA ARG A 119 -22.27 15.85 19.15
C ARG A 119 -23.23 16.97 19.57
N SER A 120 -23.17 18.10 18.86
CA SER A 120 -24.02 19.27 19.03
C SER A 120 -24.34 19.92 17.68
N GLU A 121 -25.29 20.85 17.67
CA GLU A 121 -25.70 21.63 16.50
C GLU A 121 -24.52 22.35 15.82
N SER A 122 -23.57 22.88 16.59
CA SER A 122 -22.40 23.61 16.05
C SER A 122 -21.41 22.73 15.28
N GLU A 123 -21.54 21.40 15.39
CA GLU A 123 -20.68 20.43 14.71
C GLU A 123 -21.37 19.79 13.50
N LEU A 124 -22.60 20.18 13.18
CA LEU A 124 -23.30 19.72 11.99
C LEU A 124 -22.71 20.36 10.74
N LEU A 125 -22.54 19.55 9.69
CA LEU A 125 -21.98 19.96 8.42
C LEU A 125 -23.00 19.69 7.31
N TYR A 126 -23.07 20.60 6.35
CA TYR A 126 -23.79 20.46 5.09
C TYR A 126 -25.32 20.30 5.18
N VAL A 127 -25.94 20.56 6.33
CA VAL A 127 -27.40 20.38 6.53
C VAL A 127 -28.22 21.25 5.57
N ALA A 128 -27.85 22.52 5.40
CA ALA A 128 -28.54 23.44 4.49
C ALA A 128 -28.32 23.02 3.02
N GLU A 129 -27.10 22.63 2.69
CA GLU A 129 -26.69 22.22 1.36
C GLU A 129 -27.43 20.95 0.90
N PHE A 130 -27.67 19.99 1.81
CA PHE A 130 -28.53 18.84 1.53
C PHE A 130 -30.00 19.22 1.29
N HIS A 131 -30.53 20.21 2.04
CA HIS A 131 -31.87 20.74 1.81
C HIS A 131 -31.98 21.45 0.46
N ASP A 132 -30.98 22.24 0.08
CA ASP A 132 -30.95 23.02 -1.16
C ASP A 132 -30.94 22.13 -2.41
N ILE A 133 -30.34 20.93 -2.34
CA ILE A 133 -30.41 19.93 -3.42
C ILE A 133 -31.69 19.07 -3.37
N GLY A 134 -32.59 19.36 -2.44
CA GLY A 134 -33.91 18.73 -2.31
C GLY A 134 -33.90 17.35 -1.68
N CYS A 135 -32.99 17.09 -0.74
CA CYS A 135 -33.05 15.88 0.10
C CYS A 135 -33.99 16.05 1.29
N ASP A 136 -34.55 14.95 1.79
CA ASP A 136 -35.18 14.90 3.10
C ASP A 136 -34.10 14.74 4.18
N VAL A 137 -33.79 15.81 4.92
CA VAL A 137 -32.69 15.84 5.88
C VAL A 137 -33.20 15.69 7.29
N ARG A 138 -32.61 14.75 8.03
CA ARG A 138 -32.93 14.46 9.43
C ARG A 138 -31.65 14.48 10.25
N VAL A 139 -31.70 15.19 11.37
CA VAL A 139 -30.53 15.45 12.21
C VAL A 139 -30.63 14.67 13.52
N ALA A 140 -29.51 14.16 13.99
CA ALA A 140 -29.34 13.65 15.35
C ALA A 140 -28.16 14.34 16.06
N THR A 141 -28.41 14.89 17.25
CA THR A 141 -27.35 15.41 18.13
C THR A 141 -27.33 14.68 19.47
N GLU A 142 -26.13 14.34 19.95
CA GLU A 142 -25.96 13.61 21.22
C GLU A 142 -26.49 14.42 22.42
N ASP A 143 -26.30 15.75 22.40
CA ASP A 143 -26.77 16.65 23.45
C ASP A 143 -28.25 17.06 23.31
N GLY A 144 -28.89 16.76 22.17
CA GLY A 144 -30.27 17.14 21.87
C GLY A 144 -30.47 18.61 21.47
N SER A 145 -29.40 19.33 21.15
CA SER A 145 -29.45 20.71 20.64
C SER A 145 -30.25 20.86 19.34
N GLN A 146 -30.30 19.85 18.47
CA GLN A 146 -31.11 19.86 17.25
C GLN A 146 -31.58 18.46 16.85
N GLY A 147 -32.84 18.36 16.41
CA GLY A 147 -33.40 17.12 15.87
C GLY A 147 -33.53 16.00 16.92
N PHE A 148 -33.17 14.78 16.54
CA PHE A 148 -33.24 13.60 17.40
C PHE A 148 -32.14 13.64 18.47
N ARG A 149 -32.53 13.54 19.75
CA ARG A 149 -31.56 13.43 20.85
C ARG A 149 -30.99 12.01 20.92
N GLY A 150 -29.73 11.86 20.51
CA GLY A 150 -29.02 10.59 20.51
C GLY A 150 -28.02 10.50 19.36
N VAL A 151 -27.60 9.27 19.01
CA VAL A 151 -26.65 9.05 17.91
C VAL A 151 -27.37 8.74 16.60
N VAL A 152 -26.77 9.10 15.46
CA VAL A 152 -27.37 8.89 14.12
C VAL A 152 -27.72 7.43 13.81
N THR A 153 -27.03 6.45 14.43
CA THR A 153 -27.36 5.02 14.26
C THR A 153 -28.70 4.64 14.93
N GLU A 154 -29.10 5.35 15.98
CA GLU A 154 -30.42 5.18 16.60
C GLU A 154 -31.50 5.84 15.74
N LEU A 155 -31.22 7.02 15.19
CA LEU A 155 -32.09 7.68 14.22
C LEU A 155 -32.30 6.82 12.97
N LEU A 156 -31.23 6.19 12.44
CA LEU A 156 -31.32 5.22 11.35
C LEU A 156 -32.23 4.05 11.73
N SER A 157 -32.02 3.46 12.90
CA SER A 157 -32.84 2.34 13.36
C SER A 157 -34.31 2.71 13.50
N SER A 158 -34.61 3.96 13.93
CA SER A 158 -35.98 4.46 13.98
C SER A 158 -36.56 4.65 12.58
N THR A 159 -35.81 5.25 11.67
CA THR A 159 -36.24 5.55 10.29
C THR A 159 -36.57 4.26 9.54
N LEU A 160 -35.76 3.21 9.70
CA LEU A 160 -35.99 1.91 9.08
C LEU A 160 -37.19 1.12 9.64
N ARG A 161 -37.85 1.61 10.70
CA ARG A 161 -39.13 1.01 11.16
C ARG A 161 -40.31 1.47 10.33
N ASP A 162 -40.23 2.68 9.81
CA ASP A 162 -41.34 3.37 9.14
C ASP A 162 -41.14 3.44 7.63
N GLU A 163 -39.91 3.27 7.15
CA GLU A 163 -39.53 3.46 5.75
C GLU A 163 -38.54 2.41 5.23
N ASP A 164 -38.76 2.00 3.99
CA ASP A 164 -37.86 1.11 3.24
C ASP A 164 -36.92 1.91 2.33
N PHE A 165 -35.69 1.40 2.17
CA PHE A 165 -34.68 1.94 1.27
C PHE A 165 -34.04 0.83 0.43
N ASP A 166 -33.70 1.15 -0.81
CA ASP A 166 -33.03 0.23 -1.74
C ASP A 166 -31.52 0.18 -1.50
N GLN A 167 -30.95 1.23 -0.91
CA GLN A 167 -29.52 1.36 -0.67
C GLN A 167 -29.22 2.29 0.52
N VAL A 168 -28.15 1.97 1.26
CA VAL A 168 -27.53 2.89 2.23
C VAL A 168 -26.13 3.29 1.78
N LEU A 169 -25.82 4.59 1.81
CA LEU A 169 -24.45 5.13 1.64
C LEU A 169 -24.01 5.73 2.98
N CYS A 170 -22.80 5.42 3.45
CA CYS A 170 -22.36 5.88 4.76
C CYS A 170 -20.89 6.29 4.81
N CYS A 171 -20.62 7.35 5.56
CA CYS A 171 -19.28 7.79 5.90
C CYS A 171 -19.29 8.51 7.25
N GLY A 172 -18.24 8.32 8.06
CA GLY A 172 -18.15 8.90 9.40
C GLY A 172 -17.18 8.13 10.29
N PRO A 173 -17.26 8.29 11.63
CA PRO A 173 -16.46 7.53 12.56
C PRO A 173 -16.59 6.02 12.36
N GLU A 174 -15.47 5.30 12.36
CA GLU A 174 -15.46 3.88 11.99
C GLU A 174 -16.40 2.99 12.83
N LEU A 175 -16.52 3.25 14.12
CA LEU A 175 -17.45 2.52 15.00
C LEU A 175 -18.93 2.83 14.70
N MET A 176 -19.23 4.05 14.24
CA MET A 176 -20.56 4.40 13.75
C MET A 176 -20.85 3.62 12.47
N MET A 177 -19.94 3.65 11.49
CA MET A 177 -20.10 2.91 10.23
C MET A 177 -20.25 1.41 10.47
N LYS A 178 -19.50 0.82 11.42
CA LYS A 178 -19.66 -0.59 11.81
C LYS A 178 -21.06 -0.90 12.36
N ARG A 179 -21.65 0.01 13.13
CA ARG A 179 -23.04 -0.11 13.61
C ARG A 179 -24.04 0.00 12.46
N VAL A 180 -23.82 0.92 11.51
CA VAL A 180 -24.65 1.04 10.29
C VAL A 180 -24.65 -0.28 9.54
N CYS A 181 -23.49 -0.87 9.25
CA CYS A 181 -23.40 -2.20 8.61
C CYS A 181 -24.21 -3.26 9.35
N GLY A 182 -24.15 -3.29 10.69
CA GLY A 182 -24.91 -4.25 11.49
C GLY A 182 -26.42 -4.04 11.43
N ILE A 183 -26.88 -2.78 11.39
CA ILE A 183 -28.29 -2.42 11.27
C ILE A 183 -28.81 -2.82 9.88
N THR A 184 -28.10 -2.41 8.82
CA THR A 184 -28.54 -2.62 7.44
C THR A 184 -28.47 -4.08 7.02
N LYS A 185 -27.50 -4.85 7.53
CA LYS A 185 -27.45 -6.31 7.33
C LYS A 185 -28.69 -7.01 7.89
N ARG A 186 -29.19 -6.60 9.07
CA ARG A 186 -30.43 -7.17 9.64
C ARG A 186 -31.67 -6.78 8.84
N ALA A 187 -31.66 -5.59 8.23
CA ALA A 187 -32.73 -5.11 7.38
C ALA A 187 -32.65 -5.63 5.93
N GLY A 188 -31.55 -6.32 5.55
CA GLY A 188 -31.35 -6.81 4.19
C GLY A 188 -31.07 -5.70 3.16
N ILE A 189 -30.56 -4.54 3.58
CA ILE A 189 -30.35 -3.37 2.71
C ILE A 189 -28.89 -3.31 2.24
N PRO A 190 -28.62 -3.35 0.92
CA PRO A 190 -27.28 -3.14 0.37
C PRO A 190 -26.68 -1.83 0.87
N THR A 191 -25.46 -1.91 1.39
CA THR A 191 -24.80 -0.78 2.05
C THR A 191 -23.40 -0.58 1.52
N GLN A 192 -23.06 0.67 1.17
CA GLN A 192 -21.70 1.08 0.85
C GLN A 192 -21.12 2.01 1.92
N ILE A 193 -19.87 1.79 2.29
CA ILE A 193 -19.14 2.50 3.33
C ILE A 193 -17.90 3.17 2.72
N ALA A 194 -17.73 4.48 2.89
CA ALA A 194 -16.48 5.17 2.58
C ALA A 194 -15.55 5.15 3.80
N VAL A 195 -14.45 4.42 3.70
CA VAL A 195 -13.50 4.18 4.80
C VAL A 195 -12.26 5.06 4.66
N GLU A 196 -11.87 5.68 5.76
CA GLU A 196 -10.62 6.45 5.84
C GLU A 196 -9.48 5.60 6.41
N ARG A 197 -8.29 5.72 5.79
CA ARG A 197 -7.03 5.14 6.25
C ARG A 197 -5.87 6.09 5.92
N ILE A 198 -4.70 5.82 6.51
CA ILE A 198 -3.47 6.53 6.14
C ILE A 198 -3.12 6.16 4.70
N VAL A 199 -3.07 7.15 3.81
CA VAL A 199 -2.61 6.97 2.42
C VAL A 199 -1.26 7.68 2.26
N LYS A 200 -0.28 6.96 1.70
CA LYS A 200 1.03 7.52 1.34
C LYS A 200 1.22 7.58 -0.17
N CYS A 201 1.20 6.43 -0.83
CA CYS A 201 1.48 6.37 -2.27
C CYS A 201 0.27 6.66 -3.17
N SER A 202 -0.97 6.48 -2.67
CA SER A 202 -2.26 6.52 -3.41
C SER A 202 -2.43 5.57 -4.62
N CYS A 203 -1.38 4.89 -5.06
CA CYS A 203 -1.39 4.05 -6.26
C CYS A 203 -1.27 2.54 -5.95
N GLY A 204 -1.55 2.14 -4.71
CA GLY A 204 -1.54 0.73 -4.31
C GLY A 204 -0.14 0.10 -4.14
N ALA A 205 0.94 0.86 -4.27
CA ALA A 205 2.32 0.39 -4.13
C ALA A 205 2.70 0.01 -2.69
N CYS A 206 2.56 0.94 -1.73
CA CYS A 206 3.21 0.84 -0.43
C CYS A 206 2.45 0.01 0.61
N GLY A 207 1.15 -0.17 0.43
CA GLY A 207 0.26 -0.85 1.37
C GLY A 207 -0.08 -0.08 2.65
N SER A 208 0.40 1.15 2.89
CA SER A 208 0.12 1.88 4.16
C SER A 208 -1.37 2.07 4.47
N CYS A 209 -2.21 2.08 3.44
CA CYS A 209 -3.66 2.19 3.56
C CYS A 209 -4.36 0.82 3.65
N ASP A 210 -3.66 -0.22 4.09
CA ASP A 210 -4.21 -1.58 4.16
C ASP A 210 -5.40 -1.65 5.12
N LEU A 211 -6.42 -2.40 4.69
CA LEU A 211 -7.64 -2.72 5.41
C LEU A 211 -7.87 -4.23 5.31
N GLY A 212 -7.04 -5.00 6.01
CA GLY A 212 -7.12 -6.46 5.99
C GLY A 212 -6.88 -7.06 4.60
N GLY A 213 -5.86 -6.56 3.89
CA GLY A 213 -5.49 -7.00 2.54
C GLY A 213 -6.07 -6.17 1.40
N TYR A 214 -7.04 -5.29 1.68
CA TYR A 214 -7.52 -4.30 0.71
C TYR A 214 -6.74 -3.00 0.83
N ARG A 215 -6.37 -2.40 -0.30
CA ARG A 215 -5.68 -1.12 -0.35
C ARG A 215 -6.72 -0.03 -0.56
N VAL A 216 -7.06 0.72 0.49
CA VAL A 216 -8.07 1.79 0.43
C VAL A 216 -7.85 2.77 -0.72
N CYS A 217 -6.61 3.05 -1.13
CA CYS A 217 -6.35 3.98 -2.23
C CYS A 217 -6.68 3.46 -3.65
N THR A 218 -6.79 2.14 -3.86
CA THR A 218 -7.08 1.55 -5.18
C THR A 218 -8.30 0.65 -5.16
N ASP A 219 -8.48 -0.12 -4.09
CA ASP A 219 -9.59 -1.06 -3.90
C ASP A 219 -10.79 -0.38 -3.21
N GLY A 220 -10.54 0.74 -2.50
CA GLY A 220 -11.53 1.62 -1.88
C GLY A 220 -11.42 3.05 -2.41
N PRO A 221 -11.84 4.10 -1.68
CA PRO A 221 -12.22 4.08 -0.27
C PRO A 221 -13.66 3.61 -0.02
N VAL A 222 -14.49 3.56 -1.06
CA VAL A 222 -15.85 3.03 -0.95
C VAL A 222 -15.83 1.51 -1.09
N PHE A 223 -16.37 0.82 -0.10
CA PHE A 223 -16.55 -0.63 -0.05
C PHE A 223 -18.00 -1.01 0.19
N ASP A 224 -18.44 -2.11 -0.38
CA ASP A 224 -19.69 -2.74 0.05
C ASP A 224 -19.47 -3.28 1.48
N ALA A 225 -20.50 -3.21 2.34
CA ALA A 225 -20.40 -3.62 3.73
C ALA A 225 -19.95 -5.08 3.90
N GLU A 226 -20.29 -5.94 2.94
CA GLU A 226 -19.88 -7.35 2.88
C GLU A 226 -18.37 -7.51 2.61
N GLU A 227 -17.75 -6.65 1.79
CA GLU A 227 -16.30 -6.66 1.53
C GLU A 227 -15.50 -6.35 2.80
N LEU A 228 -16.09 -5.62 3.74
CA LEU A 228 -15.47 -5.24 5.01
C LEU A 228 -15.56 -6.35 6.07
N GLU A 229 -16.36 -7.39 5.84
CA GLU A 229 -16.45 -8.54 6.74
C GLU A 229 -15.12 -9.33 6.73
N GLY A 230 -14.64 -9.72 7.91
CA GLY A 230 -13.36 -10.41 8.05
C GLY A 230 -12.10 -9.56 7.82
N THR A 231 -12.26 -8.27 7.54
CA THR A 231 -11.14 -7.31 7.47
C THR A 231 -10.79 -6.76 8.86
N GLU A 232 -9.90 -5.77 8.89
CA GLU A 232 -9.56 -5.01 10.10
C GLU A 232 -10.66 -4.01 10.53
N PHE A 233 -11.65 -3.76 9.66
CA PHE A 233 -12.68 -2.76 9.84
C PHE A 233 -13.50 -2.93 11.14
N GLY A 234 -13.53 -1.87 11.96
CA GLY A 234 -14.24 -1.80 13.24
C GLY A 234 -13.48 -2.43 14.42
N CYS A 235 -12.29 -2.98 14.19
CA CYS A 235 -11.46 -3.59 15.23
C CYS A 235 -10.06 -2.97 15.30
N TRP A 236 -9.43 -2.73 14.15
CA TRP A 236 -8.05 -2.28 14.05
C TRP A 236 -7.91 -1.15 13.01
N LYS A 237 -7.07 -0.18 13.33
CA LYS A 237 -6.50 0.79 12.40
C LYS A 237 -4.99 0.61 12.32
N ARG A 238 -4.34 1.26 11.37
CA ARG A 238 -2.88 1.23 11.24
C ARG A 238 -2.26 2.59 11.51
N ALA A 239 -1.13 2.61 12.21
CA ALA A 239 -0.28 3.78 12.41
C ALA A 239 0.48 4.13 11.11
N LYS A 240 1.16 5.29 11.07
CA LYS A 240 2.02 5.68 9.92
C LYS A 240 3.13 4.66 9.64
N SER A 241 3.59 3.98 10.69
CA SER A 241 4.55 2.87 10.67
C SER A 241 3.99 1.56 10.11
N GLY A 242 2.66 1.44 9.96
CA GLY A 242 1.98 0.20 9.61
C GLY A 242 1.56 -0.65 10.82
N LYS A 243 1.93 -0.25 12.05
CA LYS A 243 1.55 -0.94 13.29
C LYS A 243 0.04 -1.00 13.49
N ARG A 244 -0.49 -2.18 13.83
CA ARG A 244 -1.92 -2.36 14.16
C ARG A 244 -2.22 -1.67 15.50
N ILE A 245 -3.25 -0.84 15.53
CA ILE A 245 -3.78 -0.15 16.70
C ILE A 245 -5.22 -0.59 16.89
N GLN A 246 -5.54 -1.15 18.05
CA GLN A 246 -6.90 -1.55 18.39
C GLN A 246 -7.80 -0.32 18.57
N ILE A 247 -9.00 -0.36 18.01
CA ILE A 247 -10.02 0.70 18.18
C ILE A 247 -11.27 0.21 18.93
N ASN A 248 -11.42 -1.10 19.09
CA ASN A 248 -12.55 -1.70 19.80
C ASN A 248 -12.08 -2.85 20.71
N ASN A 249 -12.24 -2.65 22.02
CA ASN A 249 -11.83 -3.60 23.06
C ASN A 249 -12.68 -4.89 23.06
N ASN A 250 -13.86 -4.87 22.43
CA ASN A 250 -14.73 -6.03 22.32
C ASN A 250 -14.33 -6.96 21.16
N CYS A 251 -13.43 -6.52 20.27
CA CYS A 251 -12.76 -7.46 19.37
C CYS A 251 -11.74 -8.24 20.21
N SER A 252 -11.86 -9.57 20.23
CA SER A 252 -11.04 -10.47 21.05
C SER A 252 -9.57 -10.06 21.07
N SER A 253 -8.94 -10.09 22.25
CA SER A 253 -7.53 -9.75 22.51
C SER A 253 -6.50 -10.67 21.85
N GLY A 254 -6.90 -11.43 20.82
CA GLY A 254 -6.04 -12.23 19.96
C GLY A 254 -5.57 -11.46 18.73
N LEU A 255 -4.33 -11.73 18.31
CA LEU A 255 -3.52 -11.03 17.30
C LEU A 255 -4.07 -10.97 15.86
N SER A 256 -5.34 -11.27 15.57
CA SER A 256 -5.82 -11.10 14.20
C SER A 256 -7.29 -10.70 14.11
N SER A 257 -7.55 -9.72 13.24
CA SER A 257 -8.72 -9.75 12.36
C SER A 257 -8.98 -11.19 11.87
N VAL A 258 -10.20 -11.60 11.50
CA VAL A 258 -10.49 -12.98 11.04
C VAL A 258 -9.33 -13.53 10.20
N PRO A 259 -8.58 -14.55 10.66
CA PRO A 259 -7.33 -14.94 10.04
C PRO A 259 -7.58 -15.36 8.59
N SER A 260 -6.62 -15.11 7.72
CA SER A 260 -6.73 -15.57 6.33
C SER A 260 -6.98 -17.08 6.29
N PRO A 261 -7.90 -17.56 5.44
CA PRO A 261 -8.06 -19.00 5.23
C PRO A 261 -6.73 -19.64 4.82
N ALA A 262 -6.53 -20.91 5.19
CA ALA A 262 -5.38 -21.64 4.66
C ALA A 262 -5.54 -21.80 3.14
N PHE A 263 -4.46 -21.54 2.40
CA PHE A 263 -4.40 -21.65 0.95
C PHE A 263 -3.32 -22.64 0.55
N THR A 264 -3.53 -23.40 -0.53
CA THR A 264 -2.50 -24.28 -1.08
C THR A 264 -2.15 -23.77 -2.47
N PRO A 265 -0.88 -23.38 -2.72
CA PRO A 265 -0.47 -22.90 -4.04
C PRO A 265 -0.55 -24.03 -5.06
N GLU A 266 -0.96 -23.69 -6.29
CA GLU A 266 -0.88 -24.63 -7.42
C GLU A 266 0.59 -24.93 -7.72
N TYR A 267 0.97 -26.20 -7.52
CA TYR A 267 2.28 -26.72 -7.91
C TYR A 267 2.39 -26.78 -9.45
N GLU A 268 3.46 -26.18 -9.98
CA GLU A 268 3.74 -26.16 -11.41
C GLU A 268 5.13 -26.71 -11.70
N PRO A 269 5.26 -27.97 -12.19
CA PRO A 269 6.56 -28.60 -12.42
C PRO A 269 7.47 -27.84 -13.40
N LEU A 270 6.90 -27.13 -14.39
CA LEU A 270 7.70 -26.37 -15.36
C LEU A 270 8.36 -25.13 -14.76
N LEU A 271 7.80 -24.61 -13.67
CA LEU A 271 8.23 -23.37 -13.01
C LEU A 271 8.84 -23.61 -11.63
N GLU A 272 8.78 -24.82 -11.10
CA GLU A 272 9.43 -25.16 -9.84
C GLU A 272 10.89 -24.69 -9.83
N THR A 273 11.29 -24.10 -8.71
CA THR A 273 12.62 -23.53 -8.55
C THR A 273 13.16 -23.90 -7.18
N HIS A 274 14.38 -24.41 -7.14
CA HIS A 274 15.10 -24.69 -5.90
C HIS A 274 16.24 -23.68 -5.75
N LEU A 275 16.24 -22.93 -4.66
CA LEU A 275 17.24 -21.90 -4.40
C LEU A 275 17.60 -21.88 -2.92
N CYS A 276 18.90 -21.95 -2.60
CA CYS A 276 19.43 -21.97 -1.23
C CYS A 276 18.78 -23.04 -0.31
N GLY A 277 18.41 -24.19 -0.85
CA GLY A 277 17.75 -25.27 -0.11
C GLY A 277 16.24 -25.08 0.13
N ILE A 278 15.63 -24.06 -0.49
CA ILE A 278 14.20 -23.79 -0.41
C ILE A 278 13.54 -24.20 -1.73
N GLU A 279 12.39 -24.86 -1.63
CA GLU A 279 11.52 -25.20 -2.76
C GLU A 279 10.48 -24.09 -2.98
N PHE A 280 10.48 -23.53 -4.18
CA PHE A 280 9.51 -22.52 -4.61
C PHE A 280 8.56 -23.13 -5.64
N PRO A 281 7.23 -23.07 -5.45
CA PRO A 281 6.27 -23.64 -6.40
C PRO A 281 6.28 -22.94 -7.77
N ASN A 282 6.79 -21.71 -7.83
CA ASN A 282 7.17 -20.99 -9.04
C ASN A 282 8.16 -19.86 -8.65
N PRO A 283 8.89 -19.24 -9.59
CA PRO A 283 10.00 -18.37 -9.26
C PRO A 283 9.60 -16.90 -9.03
N ILE A 284 8.30 -16.61 -8.95
CA ILE A 284 7.78 -15.24 -8.94
C ILE A 284 7.47 -14.83 -7.51
N ALA A 285 7.95 -13.66 -7.09
CA ALA A 285 7.67 -13.08 -5.79
C ALA A 285 7.29 -11.60 -5.92
N ASN A 286 6.70 -11.00 -4.88
CA ASN A 286 6.65 -9.54 -4.79
C ASN A 286 8.02 -8.98 -4.39
N ALA A 287 8.30 -7.72 -4.74
CA ALA A 287 9.48 -7.02 -4.24
C ALA A 287 9.25 -6.48 -2.83
N ALA A 288 10.30 -6.53 -1.99
CA ALA A 288 10.29 -5.90 -0.68
C ALA A 288 9.82 -4.43 -0.77
N GLY A 289 8.99 -4.00 0.18
CA GLY A 289 8.42 -2.64 0.22
C GLY A 289 7.06 -2.50 -0.46
N PHE A 290 6.69 -3.44 -1.34
CA PHE A 290 5.35 -3.49 -1.96
C PHE A 290 4.40 -4.30 -1.09
N GLY A 291 3.65 -3.61 -0.25
CA GLY A 291 2.74 -4.18 0.74
C GLY A 291 3.29 -4.13 2.16
N VAL A 292 2.41 -3.85 3.13
CA VAL A 292 2.79 -3.68 4.56
C VAL A 292 2.24 -4.79 5.44
N SER A 293 1.15 -5.45 5.03
CA SER A 293 0.41 -6.41 5.85
C SER A 293 0.53 -7.83 5.32
N GLY A 294 0.47 -8.79 6.23
CA GLY A 294 0.43 -10.22 5.91
C GLY A 294 -0.77 -10.60 5.07
N LYS A 295 -1.92 -9.96 5.28
CA LYS A 295 -3.13 -10.18 4.47
C LYS A 295 -2.98 -9.71 3.02
N LEU A 296 -2.27 -8.61 2.79
CA LEU A 296 -1.96 -8.18 1.44
C LEU A 296 -0.98 -9.14 0.76
N LEU A 297 0.05 -9.60 1.48
CA LEU A 297 0.98 -10.62 0.97
C LEU A 297 0.24 -11.94 0.67
N TYR A 298 -0.65 -12.38 1.56
CA TYR A 298 -1.52 -13.53 1.30
C TYR A 298 -2.27 -13.39 -0.03
N ARG A 299 -2.85 -12.21 -0.32
CA ARG A 299 -3.53 -11.95 -1.60
C ARG A 299 -2.60 -12.01 -2.81
N TYR A 300 -1.31 -11.72 -2.66
CA TYR A 300 -0.34 -11.91 -3.76
C TYR A 300 -0.12 -13.39 -4.07
N ALA A 301 -0.05 -14.25 -3.05
CA ALA A 301 0.04 -15.70 -3.24
C ALA A 301 -1.22 -16.27 -3.92
N ILE A 302 -2.42 -15.84 -3.48
CA ILE A 302 -3.68 -16.18 -4.17
C ILE A 302 -3.68 -15.74 -5.64
N ALA A 303 -3.03 -14.61 -5.92
CA ALA A 303 -2.90 -14.09 -7.27
C ALA A 303 -1.80 -14.78 -8.10
N GLY A 304 -1.03 -15.72 -7.53
CA GLY A 304 -0.08 -16.56 -8.25
C GLY A 304 1.39 -16.40 -7.85
N ALA A 305 1.72 -15.56 -6.87
CA ALA A 305 3.10 -15.44 -6.37
C ALA A 305 3.55 -16.77 -5.73
N GLY A 306 4.74 -17.25 -6.12
CA GLY A 306 5.38 -18.44 -5.56
C GLY A 306 6.21 -18.20 -4.31
N ALA A 307 6.48 -16.94 -3.96
CA ALA A 307 7.04 -16.53 -2.68
C ALA A 307 6.51 -15.16 -2.26
N LEU A 308 6.61 -14.87 -0.96
CA LEU A 308 6.23 -13.58 -0.39
C LEU A 308 7.44 -12.91 0.22
N VAL A 309 7.64 -11.63 -0.08
CA VAL A 309 8.72 -10.81 0.51
C VAL A 309 8.10 -9.72 1.36
N THR A 310 8.46 -9.66 2.63
CA THR A 310 7.92 -8.65 3.53
C THR A 310 8.43 -7.25 3.19
N LYS A 311 7.82 -6.24 3.81
CA LYS A 311 8.46 -4.93 3.93
C LYS A 311 9.73 -5.04 4.79
N SER A 312 10.71 -4.20 4.49
CA SER A 312 11.92 -4.07 5.30
C SER A 312 11.54 -3.70 6.74
N VAL A 313 11.92 -4.54 7.69
CA VAL A 313 11.67 -4.32 9.13
C VAL A 313 12.98 -4.23 9.90
N GLY A 314 13.03 -3.33 10.87
CA GLY A 314 14.18 -3.13 11.75
C GLY A 314 13.82 -3.43 13.20
N VAL A 315 14.76 -3.20 14.12
CA VAL A 315 14.52 -3.40 15.56
C VAL A 315 13.44 -2.46 16.10
N ARG A 316 13.43 -1.22 15.62
CA ARG A 316 12.58 -0.13 16.12
C ARG A 316 11.48 0.22 15.13
N GLU A 317 10.34 0.62 15.66
CA GLU A 317 9.24 1.21 14.90
C GLU A 317 9.70 2.49 14.19
N GLN A 318 9.29 2.66 12.93
CA GLN A 318 9.56 3.85 12.12
C GLN A 318 8.30 4.27 11.38
N GLU A 319 7.97 5.56 11.44
CA GLU A 319 6.82 6.12 10.73
C GLU A 319 7.10 6.42 9.25
N GLY A 320 8.38 6.52 8.87
CA GLY A 320 8.81 6.98 7.55
C GLY A 320 8.80 8.51 7.39
N TYR A 321 9.04 8.98 6.17
CA TYR A 321 9.08 10.41 5.86
C TYR A 321 7.67 11.01 5.68
N PRO A 322 7.53 12.34 5.83
CA PRO A 322 6.37 13.08 5.35
C PRO A 322 6.17 12.89 3.84
N ASN A 323 4.92 12.90 3.39
CA ASN A 323 4.59 12.82 1.97
C ASN A 323 4.86 14.16 1.27
N PRO A 324 5.02 14.19 -0.07
CA PRO A 324 4.97 13.08 -1.02
C PRO A 324 6.13 12.10 -0.84
N THR A 325 5.83 10.82 -0.59
CA THR A 325 6.85 9.76 -0.45
C THR A 325 6.91 8.84 -1.66
N PHE A 326 5.99 8.97 -2.60
CA PHE A 326 5.93 8.19 -3.83
C PHE A 326 5.30 9.05 -4.93
N PHE A 327 5.94 9.12 -6.09
CA PHE A 327 5.48 9.96 -7.20
C PHE A 327 5.76 9.30 -8.55
N GLU A 328 4.86 9.46 -9.52
CA GLU A 328 5.07 9.03 -10.90
C GLU A 328 5.82 10.11 -11.68
N VAL A 329 7.04 9.81 -12.12
CA VAL A 329 7.94 10.78 -12.77
C VAL A 329 7.97 10.65 -14.29
N ALA A 330 7.57 9.51 -14.83
CA ALA A 330 7.44 9.30 -16.27
C ALA A 330 6.38 8.22 -16.55
N PRO A 331 5.12 8.62 -16.83
CA PRO A 331 4.02 7.70 -17.09
C PRO A 331 4.25 6.77 -18.29
N GLN A 332 4.92 7.26 -19.34
CA GLN A 332 5.17 6.50 -20.58
C GLN A 332 6.08 5.28 -20.33
N THR A 333 6.99 5.40 -19.36
CA THR A 333 7.88 4.32 -18.94
C THR A 333 7.46 3.72 -17.60
N GLN A 334 6.26 4.06 -17.10
CA GLN A 334 5.71 3.62 -15.82
C GLN A 334 6.76 3.71 -14.71
N SER A 335 7.44 4.86 -14.64
CA SER A 335 8.56 5.08 -13.74
C SER A 335 8.14 5.91 -12.54
N TYR A 336 8.50 5.40 -11.38
CA TYR A 336 8.14 5.98 -10.09
C TYR A 336 9.39 6.31 -9.31
N VAL A 337 9.31 7.33 -8.47
CA VAL A 337 10.33 7.62 -7.47
C VAL A 337 9.71 7.53 -6.08
N ASN A 338 10.46 7.00 -5.12
CA ASN A 338 9.98 6.87 -3.76
C ASN A 338 11.05 7.22 -2.72
N ALA A 339 10.62 7.81 -1.62
CA ALA A 339 11.37 8.02 -0.40
C ALA A 339 10.43 7.69 0.77
N MET A 340 10.15 6.40 0.98
CA MET A 340 9.20 5.99 2.02
C MET A 340 9.73 6.22 3.44
N GLY A 341 11.05 6.12 3.64
CA GLY A 341 11.69 6.18 4.97
C GLY A 341 11.49 4.91 5.81
N LEU A 342 11.38 3.74 5.16
CA LEU A 342 11.26 2.44 5.82
C LEU A 342 10.14 2.34 6.89
N PRO A 343 8.89 2.78 6.61
CA PRO A 343 7.83 2.71 7.61
C PRO A 343 7.56 1.25 7.96
N ASN A 344 7.77 0.91 9.23
CA ASN A 344 7.63 -0.45 9.76
C ASN A 344 7.29 -0.40 11.25
N PRO A 345 6.54 -1.38 11.79
CA PRO A 345 6.12 -1.39 13.20
C PRO A 345 7.25 -1.83 14.17
N GLY A 346 8.44 -2.16 13.65
CA GLY A 346 9.47 -2.86 14.40
C GLY A 346 9.25 -4.37 14.39
N ILE A 347 10.35 -5.13 14.36
CA ILE A 347 10.31 -6.58 14.13
C ILE A 347 9.56 -7.34 15.22
N ARG A 348 9.53 -6.84 16.46
CA ARG A 348 8.81 -7.48 17.57
C ARG A 348 7.29 -7.43 17.42
N ASP A 349 6.77 -6.42 16.74
CA ASP A 349 5.34 -6.23 16.49
C ASP A 349 4.91 -6.86 15.14
N TYR A 350 5.79 -7.63 14.48
CA TYR A 350 5.56 -8.18 13.14
C TYR A 350 4.81 -9.52 13.12
N GLY A 351 4.71 -10.20 14.28
CA GLY A 351 4.06 -11.51 14.43
C GLY A 351 2.72 -11.67 13.70
N PRO A 352 1.75 -10.76 13.89
CA PRO A 352 0.45 -10.81 13.18
C PRO A 352 0.58 -10.86 11.65
N GLU A 353 1.51 -10.08 11.10
CA GLU A 353 1.71 -10.02 9.65
C GLU A 353 2.38 -11.29 9.14
N ILE A 354 3.28 -11.89 9.92
CA ILE A 354 3.88 -13.19 9.58
C ILE A 354 2.81 -14.29 9.60
N GLU A 355 1.97 -14.34 10.64
CA GLU A 355 0.90 -15.33 10.76
C GLU A 355 -0.07 -15.27 9.58
N ASP A 356 -0.54 -14.08 9.21
CA ASP A 356 -1.45 -13.91 8.08
C ASP A 356 -0.78 -14.29 6.74
N ALA A 357 0.50 -13.97 6.54
CA ALA A 357 1.23 -14.34 5.33
C ALA A 357 1.45 -15.86 5.22
N LYS A 358 1.78 -16.54 6.32
CA LYS A 358 2.07 -17.99 6.32
C LYS A 358 0.86 -18.85 6.01
N ARG A 359 -0.37 -18.33 6.14
CA ARG A 359 -1.59 -19.01 5.67
C ARG A 359 -1.58 -19.28 4.16
N ALA A 360 -0.73 -18.60 3.40
CA ALA A 360 -0.57 -18.82 1.97
C ALA A 360 0.19 -20.11 1.59
N ASN A 361 0.87 -20.77 2.54
CA ASN A 361 1.69 -21.97 2.30
C ASN A 361 2.68 -21.84 1.12
N VAL A 362 3.23 -20.63 0.92
CA VAL A 362 4.38 -20.37 0.05
C VAL A 362 5.56 -19.90 0.90
N PRO A 363 6.82 -20.04 0.44
CA PRO A 363 7.97 -19.50 1.14
C PRO A 363 7.84 -18.01 1.46
N LEU A 364 8.19 -17.66 2.70
CA LEU A 364 8.20 -16.30 3.21
C LEU A 364 9.64 -15.83 3.42
N ILE A 365 10.00 -14.77 2.69
CA ILE A 365 11.28 -14.08 2.75
C ILE A 365 11.10 -12.84 3.63
N LEU A 366 11.71 -12.85 4.82
CA LEU A 366 11.69 -11.71 5.73
C LEU A 366 12.77 -10.71 5.31
N ASN A 367 12.35 -9.58 4.75
CA ASN A 367 13.26 -8.50 4.43
C ASN A 367 13.55 -7.67 5.69
N VAL A 368 14.82 -7.52 6.05
CA VAL A 368 15.27 -6.76 7.23
C VAL A 368 16.28 -5.69 6.87
N PHE A 369 16.44 -4.72 7.75
CA PHE A 369 17.53 -3.75 7.70
C PHE A 369 18.09 -3.49 9.09
N ALA A 370 19.32 -2.99 9.14
CA ALA A 370 20.00 -2.54 10.34
C ALA A 370 20.95 -1.40 9.98
N ARG A 371 21.34 -0.57 10.94
CA ARG A 371 22.32 0.51 10.72
C ARG A 371 23.73 0.11 11.10
N ASP A 372 23.89 -0.82 12.03
CA ASP A 372 25.18 -1.26 12.53
C ASP A 372 25.18 -2.76 12.84
N VAL A 373 26.34 -3.25 13.25
CA VAL A 373 26.55 -4.67 13.54
C VAL A 373 25.67 -5.15 14.71
N GLU A 374 25.48 -4.33 15.75
CA GLU A 374 24.71 -4.76 16.92
C GLU A 374 23.21 -4.85 16.58
N GLU A 375 22.67 -3.82 15.91
CA GLU A 375 21.29 -3.82 15.42
C GLU A 375 21.05 -4.99 14.45
N SER A 376 22.05 -5.35 13.64
CA SER A 376 21.96 -6.49 12.71
C SER A 376 21.88 -7.84 13.43
N ARG A 377 22.61 -8.02 14.53
CA ARG A 377 22.52 -9.22 15.38
C ARG A 377 21.17 -9.29 16.08
N GLU A 378 20.70 -8.16 16.60
CA GLU A 378 19.42 -8.10 17.29
C GLU A 378 18.25 -8.43 16.36
N VAL A 379 18.17 -7.80 15.18
CA VAL A 379 17.10 -8.07 14.21
C VAL A 379 17.13 -9.52 13.73
N ALA A 380 18.32 -10.08 13.48
CA ALA A 380 18.47 -11.49 13.12
C ALA A 380 17.99 -12.43 14.24
N LYS A 381 18.34 -12.14 15.51
CA LYS A 381 17.88 -12.94 16.66
C LYS A 381 16.36 -12.93 16.81
N VAL A 382 15.72 -11.77 16.62
CA VAL A 382 14.26 -11.70 16.71
C VAL A 382 13.60 -12.39 15.52
N ALA A 383 14.19 -12.31 14.32
CA ALA A 383 13.70 -13.00 13.12
C ALA A 383 13.59 -14.51 13.30
N LEU A 384 14.49 -15.14 14.08
CA LEU A 384 14.45 -16.58 14.37
C LEU A 384 13.20 -17.04 15.13
N ASN A 385 12.45 -16.12 15.75
CA ASN A 385 11.17 -16.45 16.40
C ASN A 385 10.02 -16.61 15.40
N TYR A 386 10.25 -16.30 14.12
CA TYR A 386 9.24 -16.35 13.07
C TYR A 386 9.47 -17.53 12.13
N PRO A 387 8.40 -18.20 11.66
CA PRO A 387 8.50 -19.30 10.70
C PRO A 387 8.76 -18.77 9.28
N ILE A 388 10.00 -18.35 9.02
CA ILE A 388 10.46 -17.81 7.74
C ILE A 388 11.39 -18.80 7.04
N GLU A 389 11.38 -18.79 5.71
CA GLU A 389 12.23 -19.68 4.90
C GLU A 389 13.56 -19.02 4.52
N MET A 390 13.61 -17.69 4.46
CA MET A 390 14.82 -16.93 4.10
C MET A 390 14.81 -15.56 4.77
N LEU A 391 16.00 -15.06 5.08
CA LEU A 391 16.21 -13.66 5.46
C LEU A 391 16.83 -12.91 4.28
N GLU A 392 16.25 -11.75 3.93
CA GLU A 392 16.81 -10.84 2.91
C GLU A 392 17.29 -9.55 3.59
N PHE A 393 18.59 -9.29 3.58
CA PHE A 393 19.16 -8.07 4.13
C PHE A 393 19.13 -6.95 3.08
N ASN A 394 18.42 -5.86 3.37
CA ASN A 394 18.39 -4.66 2.54
C ASN A 394 19.63 -3.79 2.80
N ALA A 395 20.65 -3.92 1.94
CA ALA A 395 21.89 -3.18 2.07
C ALA A 395 21.77 -1.71 1.62
N SER A 396 20.75 -1.36 0.84
CA SER A 396 20.62 -0.01 0.28
C SER A 396 20.01 1.02 1.26
N CYS A 397 19.72 0.62 2.49
CA CYS A 397 19.20 1.51 3.50
C CYS A 397 20.26 2.55 3.91
N PRO A 398 19.88 3.82 4.11
CA PRO A 398 20.82 4.85 4.55
C PRO A 398 21.43 4.45 5.91
N HIS A 399 22.77 4.43 5.97
CA HIS A 399 23.54 4.25 7.21
C HIS A 399 23.57 5.54 8.03
N THR A 400 23.55 6.68 7.33
CA THR A 400 23.23 8.03 7.84
C THR A 400 22.24 8.69 6.88
N ASP A 401 21.64 9.83 7.24
CA ASP A 401 20.70 10.58 6.38
C ASP A 401 21.24 10.91 4.96
N PHE A 402 22.54 10.70 4.72
CA PHE A 402 23.23 11.08 3.48
C PHE A 402 24.06 9.96 2.80
N VAL A 403 24.31 8.81 3.46
CA VAL A 403 25.22 7.77 2.90
C VAL A 403 24.59 6.38 2.99
N SER A 404 24.44 5.72 1.83
CA SER A 404 24.06 4.30 1.76
C SER A 404 25.12 3.41 2.41
N MET A 405 24.69 2.37 3.13
CA MET A 405 25.59 1.37 3.74
C MET A 405 26.49 0.69 2.71
N GLU A 406 26.04 0.61 1.45
CA GLU A 406 26.78 0.02 0.33
C GLU A 406 28.06 0.78 -0.03
N ASN A 407 28.15 2.06 0.34
CA ASN A 407 29.37 2.85 0.19
C ASN A 407 30.42 2.56 1.29
N ASN A 408 30.11 1.65 2.22
CA ASN A 408 31.04 1.16 3.24
C ASN A 408 31.14 -0.39 3.19
N PRO A 409 31.88 -0.96 2.22
CA PRO A 409 32.03 -2.41 2.05
C PRO A 409 32.53 -3.14 3.30
N LYS A 410 33.39 -2.49 4.10
CA LYS A 410 33.93 -3.08 5.34
C LYS A 410 32.82 -3.28 6.37
N LEU A 411 32.01 -2.25 6.61
CA LEU A 411 30.87 -2.33 7.52
C LEU A 411 29.86 -3.35 7.03
N LEU A 412 29.50 -3.30 5.75
CA LEU A 412 28.52 -4.23 5.19
C LEU A 412 28.99 -5.68 5.33
N ARG A 413 30.26 -5.96 5.07
CA ARG A 413 30.86 -7.28 5.34
C ARG A 413 30.68 -7.70 6.80
N SER A 414 31.01 -6.84 7.76
CA SER A 414 30.86 -7.15 9.19
C SER A 414 29.42 -7.39 9.60
N ILE A 415 28.46 -6.69 8.99
CA ILE A 415 27.03 -6.91 9.21
C ILE A 415 26.60 -8.28 8.67
N ILE A 416 27.00 -8.63 7.45
CA ILE A 416 26.68 -9.95 6.86
C ILE A 416 27.28 -11.09 7.69
N GLU A 417 28.54 -10.97 8.11
CA GLU A 417 29.18 -11.95 9.01
C GLU A 417 28.41 -12.10 10.33
N ALA A 418 27.96 -10.99 10.91
CA ALA A 418 27.22 -10.98 12.17
C ALA A 418 25.80 -11.56 12.06
N ILE A 419 25.09 -11.31 10.96
CA ILE A 419 23.79 -11.93 10.67
C ILE A 419 24.00 -13.43 10.44
N ARG A 420 24.98 -13.81 9.62
CA ARG A 420 25.30 -15.21 9.30
C ARG A 420 25.58 -16.02 10.55
N GLU A 421 26.37 -15.50 11.49
CA GLU A 421 26.67 -16.15 12.76
C GLU A 421 25.41 -16.51 13.56
N VAL A 422 24.39 -15.64 13.51
CA VAL A 422 23.12 -15.84 14.24
C VAL A 422 22.22 -16.87 13.54
N ILE A 423 22.08 -16.81 12.21
CA ILE A 423 21.06 -17.58 11.48
C ILE A 423 21.56 -18.94 10.97
N HIS A 424 22.87 -19.10 10.76
CA HIS A 424 23.44 -20.34 10.22
C HIS A 424 23.14 -21.59 11.06
N PRO A 425 23.19 -21.56 12.41
CA PRO A 425 22.83 -22.71 13.24
C PRO A 425 21.36 -23.17 13.07
N HIS A 426 20.52 -22.31 12.50
CA HIS A 426 19.10 -22.56 12.26
C HIS A 426 18.81 -22.91 10.80
N HIS A 427 19.84 -23.06 9.95
CA HIS A 427 19.74 -23.39 8.53
C HIS A 427 18.88 -22.41 7.70
N ILE A 428 18.81 -21.14 8.13
CA ILE A 428 18.11 -20.09 7.38
C ILE A 428 19.11 -19.41 6.42
N PRO A 429 18.87 -19.42 5.10
CA PRO A 429 19.74 -18.75 4.15
C PRO A 429 19.60 -17.22 4.17
N LEU A 430 20.66 -16.54 3.73
CA LEU A 430 20.80 -15.09 3.68
C LEU A 430 20.90 -14.57 2.25
N ALA A 431 19.88 -13.88 1.77
CA ALA A 431 19.98 -13.05 0.57
C ALA A 431 20.44 -11.63 0.94
N VAL A 432 21.29 -11.00 0.11
CA VAL A 432 21.67 -9.59 0.28
C VAL A 432 21.22 -8.77 -0.91
N LYS A 433 20.40 -7.74 -0.66
CA LYS A 433 19.79 -6.91 -1.68
C LYS A 433 20.60 -5.65 -1.97
N LEU A 434 21.14 -5.55 -3.18
CA LEU A 434 22.06 -4.49 -3.61
C LEU A 434 21.38 -3.49 -4.56
N SER A 435 21.76 -2.23 -4.46
CA SER A 435 21.41 -1.15 -5.38
C SER A 435 22.47 -0.98 -6.46
N PRO A 436 22.09 -0.45 -7.64
CA PRO A 436 23.02 -0.19 -8.73
C PRO A 436 23.78 1.14 -8.55
N ASN A 437 23.67 1.79 -7.38
CA ASN A 437 24.22 3.14 -7.14
C ASN A 437 25.70 3.13 -6.72
N ILE A 438 26.38 2.01 -6.93
CA ILE A 438 27.78 1.79 -6.57
C ILE A 438 28.62 1.51 -7.82
N GLY A 439 29.90 1.89 -7.78
CA GLY A 439 30.79 1.78 -8.95
C GLY A 439 31.10 0.33 -9.33
N ASP A 440 31.43 -0.52 -8.36
CA ASP A 440 31.78 -1.93 -8.57
C ASP A 440 30.84 -2.85 -7.78
N ILE A 441 29.67 -3.12 -8.35
CA ILE A 441 28.66 -3.98 -7.73
C ILE A 441 29.10 -5.45 -7.68
N ALA A 442 29.84 -5.92 -8.69
CA ALA A 442 30.31 -7.30 -8.75
C ALA A 442 31.37 -7.57 -7.67
N GLY A 443 32.37 -6.69 -7.54
CA GLY A 443 33.38 -6.79 -6.48
C GLY A 443 32.78 -6.69 -5.07
N LEU A 444 31.76 -5.84 -4.87
CA LEU A 444 31.00 -5.83 -3.61
C LEU A 444 30.29 -7.16 -3.38
N ALA A 445 29.55 -7.67 -4.37
CA ALA A 445 28.82 -8.92 -4.25
C ALA A 445 29.74 -10.12 -3.93
N MET A 446 30.90 -10.22 -4.57
CA MET A 446 31.92 -11.25 -4.25
C MET A 446 32.43 -11.12 -2.80
N THR A 447 32.54 -9.90 -2.28
CA THR A 447 32.91 -9.66 -0.89
C THR A 447 31.84 -10.19 0.06
N LEU A 448 30.56 -10.02 -0.29
CA LEU A 448 29.42 -10.47 0.52
C LEU A 448 29.19 -11.98 0.42
N GLU A 449 29.43 -12.59 -0.74
CA GLU A 449 29.49 -14.05 -0.89
C GLU A 449 30.52 -14.64 0.09
N ARG A 450 31.74 -14.09 0.12
CA ARG A 450 32.78 -14.51 1.08
C ARG A 450 32.41 -14.26 2.55
N ALA A 451 31.56 -13.27 2.81
CA ALA A 451 31.05 -12.95 4.14
C ALA A 451 29.93 -13.90 4.60
N GLY A 452 29.39 -14.73 3.71
CA GLY A 452 28.37 -15.73 4.02
C GLY A 452 26.97 -15.44 3.47
N ALA A 453 26.84 -14.55 2.47
CA ALA A 453 25.60 -14.46 1.70
C ALA A 453 25.38 -15.75 0.89
N ASP A 454 24.16 -16.28 0.90
CA ASP A 454 23.75 -17.46 0.13
C ASP A 454 23.11 -17.09 -1.21
N ALA A 455 22.68 -15.82 -1.37
CA ALA A 455 22.15 -15.28 -2.62
C ALA A 455 22.34 -13.76 -2.69
N ILE A 456 22.29 -13.21 -3.90
CA ILE A 456 22.24 -11.75 -4.13
C ILE A 456 20.93 -11.36 -4.79
N THR A 457 20.20 -10.40 -4.20
CA THR A 457 19.04 -9.78 -4.83
C THR A 457 19.46 -8.50 -5.54
N ALA A 458 19.24 -8.42 -6.86
CA ALA A 458 19.64 -7.27 -7.67
C ALA A 458 18.61 -6.93 -8.76
N ILE A 459 18.20 -5.68 -8.96
CA ILE A 459 18.70 -4.43 -8.37
C ILE A 459 17.66 -3.70 -7.53
N ASN A 460 18.11 -3.05 -6.47
CA ASN A 460 17.32 -2.02 -5.80
C ASN A 460 17.19 -0.78 -6.72
N THR A 461 16.53 0.27 -6.23
CA THR A 461 16.21 1.46 -7.02
C THR A 461 17.43 2.30 -7.40
N VAL A 462 17.33 3.05 -8.51
CA VAL A 462 18.34 4.01 -8.97
C VAL A 462 18.10 5.38 -8.34
N LEU A 463 19.13 6.06 -7.86
CA LEU A 463 18.98 7.37 -7.22
C LEU A 463 18.38 8.42 -8.19
N CYS A 464 17.41 9.19 -7.70
CA CYS A 464 16.73 10.24 -8.46
C CYS A 464 16.26 11.37 -7.54
N ARG A 465 16.24 12.61 -8.03
CA ARG A 465 15.75 13.80 -7.32
C ARG A 465 14.73 14.54 -8.19
N PRO A 466 13.43 14.22 -8.07
CA PRO A 466 12.39 14.90 -8.83
C PRO A 466 12.21 16.34 -8.33
N ILE A 467 12.05 17.28 -9.25
CA ILE A 467 11.83 18.71 -8.95
C ILE A 467 10.47 19.12 -9.52
N ASP A 468 9.67 19.79 -8.70
CA ASP A 468 8.47 20.48 -9.18
C ASP A 468 8.89 21.71 -9.99
N ARG A 469 8.38 21.84 -11.21
CA ARG A 469 8.81 22.90 -12.15
C ARG A 469 8.15 24.25 -11.89
N THR A 470 7.12 24.30 -11.05
CA THR A 470 6.42 25.54 -10.72
C THR A 470 7.09 26.21 -9.53
N LEU A 471 7.47 25.40 -8.55
CA LEU A 471 8.08 25.85 -7.29
C LEU A 471 9.61 25.77 -7.29
N ASP A 472 10.21 25.08 -8.26
CA ASP A 472 11.66 24.80 -8.33
C ASP A 472 12.22 24.12 -7.06
N ILE A 473 11.39 23.33 -6.37
CA ILE A 473 11.76 22.56 -5.17
C ILE A 473 11.64 21.06 -5.40
N PRO A 474 12.31 20.21 -4.59
CA PRO A 474 12.09 18.78 -4.62
C PRO A 474 10.63 18.40 -4.33
N ILE A 475 10.10 17.41 -5.06
CA ILE A 475 8.74 16.89 -4.83
C ILE A 475 8.68 16.03 -3.58
N LEU A 476 9.75 15.28 -3.30
CA LEU A 476 9.75 14.32 -2.20
C LEU A 476 9.89 15.03 -0.85
N GLY A 477 9.05 14.65 0.11
CA GLY A 477 8.98 15.25 1.45
C GLY A 477 10.14 14.89 2.38
N ASN A 478 11.08 14.06 1.95
CA ASN A 478 12.26 13.73 2.76
C ASN A 478 13.30 14.87 2.72
N PRO A 479 14.14 15.02 3.76
CA PRO A 479 15.03 16.19 3.91
C PRO A 479 15.99 16.47 2.74
N THR A 480 16.37 15.44 1.98
CA THR A 480 17.33 15.57 0.86
C THR A 480 16.64 15.79 -0.49
N GLY A 481 15.34 15.48 -0.59
CA GLY A 481 14.58 15.42 -1.84
C GLY A 481 14.99 14.30 -2.79
N TYR A 482 15.97 13.45 -2.41
CA TYR A 482 16.37 12.27 -3.18
C TYR A 482 15.49 11.08 -2.81
N GLY A 483 15.19 10.26 -3.82
CA GLY A 483 14.52 8.98 -3.67
C GLY A 483 15.02 7.95 -4.67
N GLY A 484 14.44 6.76 -4.57
CA GLY A 484 14.72 5.63 -5.45
C GLY A 484 13.77 5.59 -6.64
N LYS A 485 14.29 5.77 -7.84
CA LYS A 485 13.60 5.53 -9.10
C LYS A 485 13.48 4.04 -9.38
N SER A 486 12.27 3.62 -9.72
CA SER A 486 11.87 2.27 -10.10
C SER A 486 11.04 2.29 -11.39
N GLY A 487 10.55 1.12 -11.82
CA GLY A 487 9.70 0.98 -13.00
C GLY A 487 10.43 0.43 -14.22
N ARG A 488 9.74 0.46 -15.36
CA ARG A 488 10.20 -0.19 -16.60
C ARG A 488 11.53 0.35 -17.13
N ALA A 489 11.88 1.59 -16.77
CA ALA A 489 13.17 2.20 -17.11
C ALA A 489 14.38 1.45 -16.53
N LEU A 490 14.22 0.64 -15.47
CA LEU A 490 15.32 -0.10 -14.85
C LEU A 490 15.64 -1.41 -15.56
N THR A 491 14.75 -1.92 -16.42
CA THR A 491 14.82 -3.28 -16.97
C THR A 491 16.16 -3.57 -17.66
N ALA A 492 16.64 -2.65 -18.50
CA ALA A 492 17.89 -2.86 -19.25
C ALA A 492 19.12 -2.87 -18.33
N GLY A 493 19.23 -1.86 -17.45
CA GLY A 493 20.35 -1.77 -16.51
C GLY A 493 20.35 -2.90 -15.49
N GLY A 494 19.17 -3.33 -15.01
CA GLY A 494 19.05 -4.46 -14.11
C GLY A 494 19.49 -5.78 -14.76
N LYS A 495 19.12 -6.04 -16.03
CA LYS A 495 19.59 -7.22 -16.77
C LYS A 495 21.11 -7.22 -16.95
N GLN A 496 21.69 -6.06 -17.26
CA GLN A 496 23.15 -5.91 -17.35
C GLN A 496 23.84 -6.23 -16.01
N VAL A 497 23.31 -5.72 -14.89
CA VAL A 497 23.86 -6.02 -13.56
C VAL A 497 23.77 -7.51 -13.25
N VAL A 498 22.62 -8.15 -13.52
CA VAL A 498 22.46 -9.60 -13.31
C VAL A 498 23.46 -10.40 -14.15
N PHE A 499 23.68 -10.01 -15.40
CA PHE A 499 24.69 -10.63 -16.27
C PHE A 499 26.09 -10.57 -15.63
N SER A 500 26.53 -9.38 -15.21
CA SER A 500 27.86 -9.20 -14.60
C SER A 500 28.00 -9.91 -13.26
N LEU A 501 26.95 -9.97 -12.46
CA LEU A 501 26.96 -10.72 -11.20
C LEU A 501 27.09 -12.24 -11.46
N TYR A 502 26.43 -12.74 -12.50
CA TYR A 502 26.46 -14.18 -12.81
C TYR A 502 27.85 -14.66 -13.28
N GLU A 503 28.64 -13.79 -13.93
CA GLU A 503 30.01 -14.13 -14.34
C GLU A 503 30.94 -14.33 -13.13
N GLU A 504 30.71 -13.61 -12.03
CA GLU A 504 31.63 -13.52 -10.90
C GLU A 504 31.20 -14.36 -9.68
N LEU A 505 29.90 -14.55 -9.48
CA LEU A 505 29.34 -15.21 -8.29
C LEU A 505 29.13 -16.71 -8.52
N LYS A 506 29.28 -17.48 -7.43
CA LYS A 506 28.91 -18.90 -7.37
C LYS A 506 27.56 -19.13 -6.69
N ILE A 507 27.09 -18.13 -5.95
CA ILE A 507 25.77 -18.09 -5.34
C ILE A 507 24.68 -17.60 -6.32
N PRO A 508 23.43 -18.06 -6.17
CA PRO A 508 22.33 -17.68 -7.06
C PRO A 508 21.94 -16.19 -6.96
N ILE A 509 21.31 -15.70 -8.02
CA ILE A 509 20.84 -14.32 -8.14
C ILE A 509 19.31 -14.27 -8.16
N ILE A 510 18.74 -13.38 -7.35
CA ILE A 510 17.33 -13.02 -7.32
C ILE A 510 17.16 -11.70 -8.08
N ALA A 511 16.53 -11.72 -9.25
CA ALA A 511 16.35 -10.54 -10.08
C ALA A 511 15.18 -9.67 -9.61
N VAL A 512 15.37 -8.35 -9.63
CA VAL A 512 14.36 -7.35 -9.37
C VAL A 512 14.65 -6.07 -10.17
N GLY A 513 13.60 -5.39 -10.62
CA GLY A 513 13.71 -4.12 -11.35
C GLY A 513 13.12 -4.20 -12.76
N GLY A 514 12.01 -3.50 -13.01
CA GLY A 514 11.45 -3.41 -14.36
C GLY A 514 10.83 -4.71 -14.92
N ILE A 515 10.47 -5.68 -14.07
CA ILE A 515 9.78 -6.90 -14.50
C ILE A 515 8.28 -6.63 -14.66
N TYR A 516 7.79 -6.60 -15.90
CA TYR A 516 6.37 -6.33 -16.24
C TYR A 516 5.73 -7.46 -17.06
N SER A 517 6.48 -8.49 -17.44
CA SER A 517 6.04 -9.56 -18.33
C SER A 517 6.88 -10.83 -18.17
N ALA A 518 6.38 -11.95 -18.71
CA ALA A 518 7.15 -13.20 -18.82
C ALA A 518 8.42 -13.03 -19.65
N LYS A 519 8.39 -12.19 -20.70
CA LYS A 519 9.59 -11.86 -21.48
C LYS A 519 10.69 -11.27 -20.61
N ASP A 520 10.34 -10.38 -19.68
CA ASP A 520 11.33 -9.80 -18.77
C ASP A 520 11.95 -10.86 -17.88
N VAL A 521 11.13 -11.77 -17.34
CA VAL A 521 11.60 -12.92 -16.53
C VAL A 521 12.53 -13.81 -17.34
N ILE A 522 12.16 -14.18 -18.57
CA ILE A 522 12.98 -15.02 -19.46
C ILE A 522 14.33 -14.34 -19.72
N ASP A 523 14.32 -13.05 -20.06
CA ASP A 523 15.56 -12.31 -20.30
C ASP A 523 16.44 -12.27 -19.03
N TYR A 524 15.86 -12.02 -17.85
CA TYR A 524 16.60 -12.07 -16.59
C TYR A 524 17.16 -13.48 -16.29
N ALA A 525 16.38 -14.54 -16.57
CA ALA A 525 16.83 -15.92 -16.42
C ALA A 525 18.05 -16.19 -17.29
N ARG A 526 17.96 -15.86 -18.58
CA ARG A 526 19.07 -15.98 -19.55
C ARG A 526 20.34 -15.27 -19.09
N ASN A 527 20.20 -14.11 -18.46
CA ASN A 527 21.34 -13.36 -17.92
C ASN A 527 21.90 -13.96 -16.62
N GLY A 528 21.17 -14.84 -15.92
CA GLY A 528 21.70 -15.60 -14.78
C GLY A 528 20.82 -15.66 -13.53
N ALA A 529 19.66 -15.00 -13.50
CA ALA A 529 18.80 -15.02 -12.33
C ALA A 529 17.94 -16.30 -12.24
N SER A 530 17.57 -16.68 -11.03
CA SER A 530 16.76 -17.89 -10.76
C SER A 530 15.42 -17.59 -10.08
N LEU A 531 15.28 -16.45 -9.41
CA LEU A 531 14.05 -15.99 -8.77
C LEU A 531 13.77 -14.53 -9.17
N PHE A 532 12.52 -14.10 -9.23
CA PHE A 532 12.11 -12.82 -9.82
C PHE A 532 11.13 -12.07 -8.92
N GLN A 533 11.56 -10.92 -8.37
CA GLN A 533 10.69 -10.06 -7.58
C GLN A 533 10.04 -8.96 -8.43
N ILE A 534 8.72 -8.81 -8.28
CA ILE A 534 7.89 -7.84 -9.00
C ILE A 534 7.46 -6.73 -8.04
N GLY A 535 7.80 -5.49 -8.39
CA GLY A 535 7.42 -4.29 -7.65
C GLY A 535 6.51 -3.38 -8.46
N SER A 536 7.10 -2.44 -9.20
CA SER A 536 6.40 -1.34 -9.90
C SER A 536 5.27 -1.77 -10.85
N ALA A 537 5.29 -2.99 -11.39
CA ALA A 537 4.19 -3.50 -12.21
C ALA A 537 2.87 -3.67 -11.42
N LEU A 538 2.93 -3.86 -10.10
CA LEU A 538 1.77 -3.95 -9.22
C LEU A 538 0.93 -2.67 -9.20
N VAL A 539 1.56 -1.52 -9.46
CA VAL A 539 0.90 -0.20 -9.50
C VAL A 539 -0.09 -0.11 -10.65
N THR A 540 0.27 -0.67 -11.81
CA THR A 540 -0.51 -0.49 -13.05
C THR A 540 -1.27 -1.73 -13.46
N GLN A 541 -0.81 -2.92 -13.09
CA GLN A 541 -1.43 -4.20 -13.48
C GLN A 541 -2.12 -4.92 -12.30
N GLY A 542 -2.06 -4.35 -11.08
CA GLY A 542 -2.60 -4.98 -9.88
C GLY A 542 -1.96 -6.34 -9.58
N HIS A 543 -2.59 -7.13 -8.72
CA HIS A 543 -2.02 -8.43 -8.31
C HIS A 543 -2.13 -9.49 -9.41
N GLY A 544 -3.05 -9.31 -10.37
CA GLY A 544 -3.23 -10.24 -11.50
C GLY A 544 -1.98 -10.42 -12.36
N ILE A 545 -0.99 -9.55 -12.23
CA ILE A 545 0.31 -9.67 -12.90
C ILE A 545 1.04 -10.97 -12.54
N PHE A 546 0.89 -11.49 -11.32
CA PHE A 546 1.55 -12.72 -10.90
C PHE A 546 1.04 -13.92 -11.71
N ARG A 547 -0.29 -14.10 -11.77
CA ARG A 547 -0.94 -15.13 -12.58
C ARG A 547 -0.58 -15.01 -14.05
N LYS A 548 -0.69 -13.80 -14.60
CA LYS A 548 -0.38 -13.55 -16.02
C LYS A 548 1.04 -13.98 -16.38
N ILE A 549 2.04 -13.55 -15.60
CA ILE A 549 3.43 -13.94 -15.86
C ILE A 549 3.62 -15.44 -15.68
N LYS A 550 3.01 -16.06 -14.67
CA LYS A 550 3.06 -17.51 -14.45
C LYS A 550 2.52 -18.28 -15.67
N GLU A 551 1.35 -17.91 -16.18
CA GLU A 551 0.71 -18.53 -17.34
C GLU A 551 1.55 -18.35 -18.61
N ASP A 552 1.98 -17.12 -18.90
CA ASP A 552 2.80 -16.80 -20.07
C ASP A 552 4.15 -17.55 -20.04
N LEU A 553 4.77 -17.72 -18.86
CA LEU A 553 6.01 -18.49 -18.70
C LEU A 553 5.80 -19.99 -18.95
N LYS A 554 4.71 -20.58 -18.43
CA LYS A 554 4.37 -21.99 -18.67
C LYS A 554 4.27 -22.27 -20.17
N ASP A 555 3.56 -21.40 -20.89
CA ASP A 555 3.37 -21.54 -22.32
C ASP A 555 4.66 -21.35 -23.09
N TYR A 556 5.51 -20.40 -22.69
CA TYR A 556 6.83 -20.22 -23.28
C TYR A 556 7.71 -21.47 -23.15
N ILE A 557 7.84 -22.02 -21.94
CA ILE A 557 8.66 -23.21 -21.66
C ILE A 557 8.19 -24.40 -22.49
N ARG A 558 6.87 -24.66 -22.48
CA ARG A 558 6.27 -25.77 -23.24
C ARG A 558 6.49 -25.63 -24.74
N ASN A 559 6.22 -24.45 -25.30
CA ASN A 559 6.27 -24.22 -26.75
C ASN A 559 7.69 -24.23 -27.31
N ASN A 560 8.70 -23.93 -26.49
CA ASN A 560 10.11 -23.92 -26.91
C ASN A 560 10.86 -25.21 -26.51
N GLY A 561 10.17 -26.21 -25.94
CA GLY A 561 10.75 -27.51 -25.63
C GLY A 561 11.72 -27.53 -24.45
N TYR A 562 11.68 -26.52 -23.57
CA TYR A 562 12.44 -26.53 -22.32
C TYR A 562 11.76 -27.46 -21.30
N LYS A 563 12.55 -28.15 -20.48
CA LYS A 563 12.04 -29.05 -19.43
C LYS A 563 11.52 -28.30 -18.22
N ASN A 564 12.16 -27.19 -17.89
CA ASN A 564 11.80 -26.29 -16.80
C ASN A 564 12.47 -24.93 -16.99
N ILE A 565 12.07 -23.95 -16.18
CA ILE A 565 12.64 -22.60 -16.22
C ILE A 565 14.16 -22.56 -15.94
N GLY A 566 14.67 -23.53 -15.18
CA GLY A 566 16.09 -23.66 -14.85
C GLY A 566 17.00 -23.82 -16.08
N GLU A 567 16.51 -24.40 -17.18
CA GLU A 567 17.32 -24.55 -18.40
C GLU A 567 17.67 -23.20 -19.06
N LEU A 568 16.85 -22.16 -18.82
CA LEU A 568 17.09 -20.80 -19.28
C LEU A 568 18.19 -20.10 -18.47
N VAL A 569 18.45 -20.53 -17.24
CA VAL A 569 19.37 -19.83 -16.34
C VAL A 569 20.78 -19.81 -16.93
N GLY A 570 21.31 -18.60 -17.13
CA GLY A 570 22.65 -18.37 -17.65
C GLY A 570 22.85 -18.74 -19.12
N GLU A 571 21.77 -18.98 -19.89
CA GLU A 571 21.86 -19.33 -21.32
C GLU A 571 22.67 -18.30 -22.14
N ALA A 572 22.64 -17.02 -21.76
CA ALA A 572 23.40 -15.96 -22.43
C ALA A 572 24.94 -16.08 -22.27
N HIS A 573 25.42 -16.94 -21.38
CA HIS A 573 26.84 -17.17 -21.10
C HIS A 573 27.42 -18.38 -21.81
N ARG A 574 26.57 -19.24 -22.40
CA ARG A 574 26.97 -20.45 -23.13
C ARG A 574 27.39 -20.05 -24.56
N ARG A 575 28.64 -19.62 -24.74
CA ARG A 575 29.18 -19.30 -26.08
C ARG A 575 29.45 -20.55 -26.90
#